data_AF-A0A291DKJ4-F1
#
_entry.id   AF-A0A291DKJ4-F1
#
_cell.length_a   1.000
_cell.length_b   1.000
_cell.length_c   1.000
_cell.angle_alpha   90.00
_cell.angle_beta   90.00
_cell.angle_gamma   90.00
#
_symmetry.space_group_name_H-M   'P 1'
#
loop_
_entity.id
_entity.type
_entity.pdbx_description
1 polymer ?
#
loop_
_entity_poly.entity_id
_entity_poly.type
_entity_poly.pdbx_seq_one_letter_code
_entity_poly.pdbx_strand_id
1 'polypeptide(L)'
;MKNFNASASIFGWHFQINVAIFFMLNEIQNIDSVRVEGKDEDIEFNLKTGNKIFIQAKSKSDLGIDKKALEKFSEGLRTLIYASNNESYERLYFVTNYPNPIGGQQSHYYMFMGGNYIERQFLELPVSSTKRALKKIKEIEKSENLKFDIDNFRIAVMPFDGNIKLTRERIIESKLKDFLTSISMKESYARDILEIWQSDLFFNASDKDTNINLSKRQLMWPVISICCNLKESDKIVIDYEEELGLDKEEVELIISRYEDFINRQTERFDFATKVIGDFSVHRKSHNRREKNINYFVLKNWNSYVDAIFTDSMDAELLETLIKIILFKILNNKQVINEMITEVNL
;
A
#
# COMPACT_ATOMS: atom_id res chain seq x y z
N MET A 1 32.87 -17.05 -17.07
CA MET A 1 32.79 -15.59 -17.27
C MET A 1 32.23 -14.97 -16.00
N LYS A 2 32.95 -14.03 -15.35
CA LYS A 2 32.39 -13.24 -14.25
C LYS A 2 31.34 -12.31 -14.83
N ASN A 3 30.10 -12.46 -14.41
CA ASN A 3 29.00 -11.61 -14.85
C ASN A 3 28.98 -10.36 -13.95
N PHE A 4 29.33 -9.20 -14.50
CA PHE A 4 29.32 -7.91 -13.78
C PHE A 4 27.95 -7.24 -13.78
N ASN A 5 26.94 -7.91 -14.36
CA ASN A 5 25.59 -7.38 -14.47
C ASN A 5 24.86 -7.48 -13.12
N ALA A 6 24.56 -6.32 -12.51
CA ALA A 6 23.85 -6.20 -11.24
C ALA A 6 22.31 -6.23 -11.40
N SER A 7 21.77 -6.44 -12.60
CA SER A 7 20.32 -6.42 -12.86
C SER A 7 19.55 -7.44 -12.02
N ALA A 8 20.13 -8.62 -11.76
CA ALA A 8 19.52 -9.63 -10.91
C ALA A 8 19.38 -9.17 -9.45
N SER A 9 20.37 -8.44 -8.94
CA SER A 9 20.31 -7.82 -7.60
C SER A 9 19.22 -6.75 -7.56
N ILE A 10 19.18 -5.84 -8.54
CA ILE A 10 18.14 -4.79 -8.63
C ILE A 10 16.74 -5.41 -8.71
N PHE A 11 16.58 -6.52 -9.44
CA PHE A 11 15.31 -7.25 -9.49
C PHE A 11 14.91 -7.81 -8.11
N GLY A 12 15.88 -8.36 -7.37
CA GLY A 12 15.67 -8.83 -6.00
C GLY A 12 15.18 -7.72 -5.06
N TRP A 13 15.83 -6.57 -5.11
CA TRP A 13 15.42 -5.38 -4.36
C TRP A 13 14.00 -4.94 -4.71
N HIS A 14 13.69 -4.86 -6.01
CA HIS A 14 12.37 -4.47 -6.48
C HIS A 14 11.29 -5.47 -6.02
N PHE A 15 11.58 -6.77 -6.04
CA PHE A 15 10.67 -7.79 -5.50
C PHE A 15 10.45 -7.61 -3.99
N GLN A 16 11.51 -7.48 -3.21
CA GLN A 16 11.46 -7.34 -1.75
C GLN A 16 10.65 -6.11 -1.31
N ILE A 17 10.87 -4.96 -1.95
CA ILE A 17 10.09 -3.75 -1.67
C ILE A 17 8.60 -3.96 -1.97
N ASN A 18 8.27 -4.61 -3.08
CA ASN A 18 6.87 -4.88 -3.43
C ASN A 18 6.22 -5.93 -2.51
N VAL A 19 6.98 -6.91 -2.01
CA VAL A 19 6.53 -7.81 -0.95
C VAL A 19 6.23 -7.02 0.32
N ALA A 20 7.11 -6.09 0.71
CA ALA A 20 6.90 -5.25 1.89
C ALA A 20 5.60 -4.42 1.75
N ILE A 21 5.34 -3.79 0.61
CA ILE A 21 4.10 -3.03 0.38
C ILE A 21 2.87 -3.94 0.45
N PHE A 22 2.93 -5.12 -0.17
CA PHE A 22 1.81 -6.07 -0.15
C PHE A 22 1.45 -6.50 1.28
N PHE A 23 2.46 -6.88 2.08
CA PHE A 23 2.26 -7.29 3.47
C PHE A 23 1.87 -6.13 4.38
N MET A 24 2.44 -4.94 4.14
CA MET A 24 2.05 -3.72 4.81
C MET A 24 0.55 -3.48 4.65
N LEU A 25 -0.01 -3.61 3.44
CA LEU A 25 -1.44 -3.45 3.18
C LEU A 25 -2.29 -4.56 3.85
N ASN A 26 -1.79 -5.80 3.91
CA ASN A 26 -2.50 -6.88 4.61
C ASN A 26 -2.54 -6.70 6.13
N GLU A 27 -1.48 -6.13 6.70
CA GLU A 27 -1.31 -5.99 8.15
C GLU A 27 -1.51 -4.55 8.63
N ILE A 28 -2.02 -3.66 7.78
CA ILE A 28 -1.98 -2.21 8.00
C ILE A 28 -2.66 -1.79 9.31
N GLN A 29 -3.65 -2.55 9.78
CA GLN A 29 -4.33 -2.31 11.06
C GLN A 29 -3.46 -2.64 12.29
N ASN A 30 -2.56 -3.61 12.15
CA ASN A 30 -1.82 -4.26 13.24
C ASN A 30 -0.37 -3.77 13.36
N ILE A 31 0.25 -3.39 12.25
CA ILE A 31 1.64 -2.90 12.26
C ILE A 31 1.73 -1.56 12.99
N ASP A 32 2.88 -1.28 13.56
CA ASP A 32 3.29 0.04 14.06
C ASP A 32 4.34 0.66 13.13
N SER A 33 5.29 -0.16 12.66
CA SER A 33 6.32 0.25 11.71
C SER A 33 6.78 -0.89 10.81
N VAL A 34 7.47 -0.53 9.72
CA VAL A 34 8.16 -1.47 8.83
C VAL A 34 9.63 -1.11 8.71
N ARG A 35 10.46 -2.13 8.52
CA ARG A 35 11.85 -2.04 8.10
C ARG A 35 12.11 -3.01 6.96
N VAL A 36 12.60 -2.49 5.84
CA VAL A 36 13.18 -3.32 4.76
C VAL A 36 14.70 -3.31 4.95
N GLU A 37 15.34 -4.47 4.76
CA GLU A 37 16.71 -4.73 5.26
C GLU A 37 16.77 -4.49 6.75
N GLY A 38 16.03 -5.31 7.47
CA GLY A 38 16.04 -5.36 8.91
C GLY A 38 17.35 -5.90 9.45
N LYS A 39 17.45 -5.86 10.79
CA LYS A 39 18.61 -6.37 11.50
C LYS A 39 18.73 -7.89 11.35
N ASP A 40 17.58 -8.56 11.35
CA ASP A 40 17.46 -10.01 11.43
C ASP A 40 16.91 -10.61 10.12
N GLU A 41 16.09 -9.86 9.36
CA GLU A 41 15.42 -10.35 8.14
C GLU A 41 15.29 -9.31 7.00
N ASP A 42 15.01 -9.80 5.78
CA ASP A 42 14.83 -8.95 4.59
C ASP A 42 13.72 -7.90 4.80
N ILE A 43 12.64 -8.28 5.49
CA ILE A 43 11.56 -7.36 5.88
C ILE A 43 11.09 -7.72 7.30
N GLU A 44 10.96 -6.69 8.13
CA GLU A 44 10.47 -6.78 9.50
C GLU A 44 9.31 -5.82 9.70
N PHE A 45 8.19 -6.33 10.23
CA PHE A 45 7.11 -5.49 10.75
C PHE A 45 7.10 -5.54 12.26
N ASN A 46 7.15 -4.39 12.91
CA ASN A 46 6.87 -4.28 14.33
C ASN A 46 5.36 -4.14 14.52
N LEU A 47 4.77 -4.99 15.34
CA LEU A 47 3.34 -4.98 15.63
C LEU A 47 3.04 -4.14 16.88
N LYS A 48 1.81 -3.65 16.98
CA LYS A 48 1.32 -2.95 18.20
C LYS A 48 1.41 -3.80 19.46
N THR A 49 1.47 -5.13 19.33
CA THR A 49 1.62 -6.08 20.44
C THR A 49 3.05 -6.13 20.99
N GLY A 50 4.03 -5.54 20.29
CA GLY A 50 5.46 -5.65 20.58
C GLY A 50 6.16 -6.84 19.91
N ASN A 51 5.40 -7.76 19.30
CA ASN A 51 5.95 -8.85 18.50
C ASN A 51 6.29 -8.40 17.07
N LYS A 52 7.09 -9.21 16.37
CA LYS A 52 7.43 -9.00 14.95
C LYS A 52 6.71 -9.94 13.99
N ILE A 53 6.59 -9.51 12.74
CA ILE A 53 6.43 -10.41 11.59
C ILE A 53 7.74 -10.38 10.81
N PHE A 54 8.32 -11.56 10.60
CA PHE A 54 9.56 -11.76 9.86
C PHE A 54 9.28 -12.32 8.48
N ILE A 55 9.86 -11.72 7.46
CA ILE A 55 9.66 -12.13 6.08
C ILE A 55 11.00 -12.21 5.35
N GLN A 56 11.32 -13.41 4.87
CA GLN A 56 12.42 -13.61 3.93
C GLN A 56 11.87 -13.59 2.50
N ALA A 57 12.40 -12.69 1.66
CA ALA A 57 12.02 -12.55 0.26
C ALA A 57 13.10 -13.13 -0.67
N LYS A 58 12.76 -14.12 -1.48
CA LYS A 58 13.67 -14.66 -2.51
C LYS A 58 13.04 -14.59 -3.88
N SER A 59 13.73 -13.98 -4.84
CA SER A 59 13.23 -13.81 -6.19
C SER A 59 14.12 -14.46 -7.25
N LYS A 60 13.55 -14.63 -8.43
CA LYS A 60 14.23 -15.05 -9.66
C LYS A 60 13.84 -14.10 -10.80
N SER A 61 14.82 -13.54 -11.50
CA SER A 61 14.57 -12.68 -12.67
C SER A 61 14.11 -13.45 -13.91
N ASP A 62 14.63 -14.67 -14.11
CA ASP A 62 14.39 -15.44 -15.32
C ASP A 62 13.11 -16.28 -15.23
N LEU A 63 12.42 -16.43 -16.35
CA LEU A 63 11.21 -17.24 -16.43
C LEU A 63 11.51 -18.74 -16.27
N GLY A 64 10.50 -19.51 -15.87
CA GLY A 64 10.51 -20.98 -15.86
C GLY A 64 11.01 -21.63 -14.57
N ILE A 65 11.09 -22.97 -14.60
CA ILE A 65 11.45 -23.82 -13.45
C ILE A 65 12.91 -23.62 -13.06
N ASP A 66 13.18 -23.47 -11.77
CA ASP A 66 14.54 -23.38 -11.22
C ASP A 66 14.87 -24.60 -10.34
N LYS A 67 15.99 -25.25 -10.64
CA LYS A 67 16.52 -26.35 -9.84
C LYS A 67 17.07 -25.87 -8.48
N LYS A 68 17.31 -24.56 -8.33
CA LYS A 68 17.81 -23.92 -7.11
C LYS A 68 16.72 -23.51 -6.12
N ALA A 69 15.43 -23.74 -6.42
CA ALA A 69 14.35 -23.34 -5.51
C ALA A 69 14.56 -23.90 -4.08
N LEU A 70 14.93 -25.20 -3.96
CA LEU A 70 15.21 -25.82 -2.67
C LEU A 70 16.45 -25.23 -1.97
N GLU A 71 17.46 -24.81 -2.73
CA GLU A 71 18.64 -24.14 -2.19
C GLU A 71 18.26 -22.77 -1.63
N LYS A 72 17.50 -21.97 -2.38
CA LYS A 72 17.00 -20.65 -1.94
C LYS A 72 16.04 -20.73 -0.76
N PHE A 73 15.18 -21.75 -0.74
CA PHE A 73 14.36 -22.06 0.42
C PHE A 73 15.21 -22.40 1.64
N SER A 74 16.24 -23.24 1.48
CA SER A 74 17.13 -23.60 2.59
C SER A 74 17.96 -22.42 3.10
N GLU A 75 18.39 -21.51 2.22
CA GLU A 75 19.04 -20.26 2.60
C GLU A 75 18.10 -19.38 3.42
N GLY A 76 16.86 -19.19 2.96
CA GLY A 76 15.87 -18.38 3.65
C GLY A 76 15.37 -18.97 4.97
N LEU A 77 15.31 -20.30 5.08
CA LEU A 77 15.04 -20.93 6.37
C LEU A 77 16.12 -20.63 7.41
N ARG A 78 17.40 -20.56 7.00
CA ARG A 78 18.49 -20.34 7.97
C ARG A 78 18.35 -19.00 8.68
N THR A 79 18.05 -17.94 7.93
CA THR A 79 17.85 -16.60 8.48
C THR A 79 16.58 -16.56 9.33
N LEU A 80 15.46 -17.11 8.85
CA LEU A 80 14.20 -17.11 9.61
C LEU A 80 14.33 -17.85 10.94
N ILE A 81 15.06 -18.97 10.95
CA ILE A 81 15.38 -19.71 12.17
C ILE A 81 16.24 -18.84 13.11
N TYR A 82 17.22 -18.12 12.58
CA TYR A 82 18.04 -17.23 13.40
C TYR A 82 17.19 -16.11 14.03
N ALA A 83 16.40 -15.39 13.23
CA ALA A 83 15.54 -14.31 13.68
C ALA A 83 14.53 -14.78 14.75
N SER A 84 13.89 -15.93 14.53
CA SER A 84 12.88 -16.48 15.45
C SER A 84 13.44 -16.96 16.79
N ASN A 85 14.76 -17.17 16.91
CA ASN A 85 15.39 -17.54 18.18
C ASN A 85 15.93 -16.33 18.96
N ASN A 86 16.03 -15.15 18.32
CA ASN A 86 16.59 -13.95 18.94
C ASN A 86 15.54 -12.92 19.34
N GLU A 87 14.39 -12.90 18.65
CA GLU A 87 13.36 -11.88 18.82
C GLU A 87 11.97 -12.53 18.94
N SER A 88 11.05 -11.86 19.64
CA SER A 88 9.67 -12.33 19.74
C SER A 88 8.92 -12.06 18.45
N TYR A 89 8.21 -13.08 17.94
CA TYR A 89 7.50 -12.99 16.67
C TYR A 89 6.09 -13.57 16.80
N GLU A 90 5.21 -13.12 15.90
CA GLU A 90 3.88 -13.69 15.73
C GLU A 90 3.85 -14.64 14.54
N ARG A 91 4.51 -14.28 13.44
CA ARG A 91 4.47 -15.02 12.16
C ARG A 91 5.78 -14.93 11.40
N LEU A 92 6.11 -16.01 10.70
CA LEU A 92 7.29 -16.14 9.84
C LEU A 92 6.84 -16.44 8.42
N TYR A 93 7.43 -15.76 7.44
CA TYR A 93 7.08 -15.93 6.03
C TYR A 93 8.33 -16.19 5.17
N PHE A 94 8.26 -17.22 4.34
CA PHE A 94 9.13 -17.34 3.18
C PHE A 94 8.33 -16.95 1.93
N VAL A 95 8.68 -15.82 1.31
CA VAL A 95 7.96 -15.26 0.16
C VAL A 95 8.83 -15.34 -1.08
N THR A 96 8.26 -15.82 -2.18
CA THR A 96 9.00 -15.95 -3.43
C THR A 96 8.15 -15.81 -4.68
N ASN A 97 8.78 -15.66 -5.84
CA ASN A 97 8.15 -15.84 -7.14
C ASN A 97 8.43 -17.22 -7.76
N TYR A 98 9.13 -18.13 -7.06
CA TYR A 98 9.31 -19.50 -7.51
C TYR A 98 7.95 -20.24 -7.50
N PRO A 99 7.52 -20.82 -8.62
CA PRO A 99 6.23 -21.54 -8.68
C PRO A 99 6.25 -22.87 -7.91
N ASN A 100 7.44 -23.33 -7.47
CA ASN A 100 7.59 -24.46 -6.54
C ASN A 100 8.68 -24.12 -5.51
N PRO A 101 8.34 -23.40 -4.44
CA PRO A 101 9.30 -22.88 -3.46
C PRO A 101 10.16 -23.96 -2.80
N ILE A 102 9.60 -25.15 -2.58
CA ILE A 102 10.26 -26.28 -1.88
C ILE A 102 10.90 -27.26 -2.90
N GLY A 103 10.79 -26.95 -4.19
CA GLY A 103 11.23 -27.79 -5.30
C GLY A 103 10.54 -29.16 -5.37
N GLY A 104 11.02 -30.02 -6.26
CA GLY A 104 10.58 -31.42 -6.34
C GLY A 104 9.88 -31.77 -7.63
N GLN A 105 8.95 -32.72 -7.54
CA GLN A 105 8.24 -33.20 -8.72
C GLN A 105 7.36 -32.10 -9.30
N GLN A 106 7.11 -32.18 -10.61
CA GLN A 106 6.30 -31.20 -11.32
C GLN A 106 4.82 -31.26 -10.95
N SER A 107 4.36 -32.34 -10.35
CA SER A 107 3.05 -32.35 -9.70
C SER A 107 2.98 -31.28 -8.60
N HIS A 108 4.02 -31.05 -7.81
CA HIS A 108 3.95 -30.11 -6.68
C HIS A 108 3.82 -28.62 -7.07
N TYR A 109 3.91 -28.26 -8.36
CA TYR A 109 3.64 -26.88 -8.77
C TYR A 109 2.19 -26.47 -8.48
N TYR A 110 1.21 -27.39 -8.58
CA TYR A 110 -0.22 -27.01 -8.50
C TYR A 110 -0.61 -26.32 -7.18
N MET A 111 0.12 -26.55 -6.08
CA MET A 111 -0.25 -26.02 -4.75
C MET A 111 -0.03 -24.51 -4.61
N PHE A 112 0.86 -23.95 -5.44
CA PHE A 112 1.19 -22.53 -5.53
C PHE A 112 0.96 -21.99 -6.95
N MET A 113 0.23 -22.73 -7.80
CA MET A 113 -0.14 -22.25 -9.13
C MET A 113 -1.38 -21.35 -9.04
N GLY A 114 -1.26 -20.18 -9.64
CA GLY A 114 -2.34 -19.22 -9.81
C GLY A 114 -1.79 -17.91 -10.34
N GLY A 115 -2.65 -17.10 -10.95
CA GLY A 115 -2.26 -15.77 -11.44
C GLY A 115 -2.04 -14.73 -10.33
N ASN A 116 -2.35 -15.08 -9.07
CA ASN A 116 -2.44 -14.22 -7.90
C ASN A 116 -1.49 -14.66 -6.77
N TYR A 117 -1.40 -13.86 -5.70
CA TYR A 117 -0.74 -14.24 -4.44
C TYR A 117 -1.36 -15.51 -3.85
N ILE A 118 -0.52 -16.45 -3.43
CA ILE A 118 -0.94 -17.69 -2.76
C ILE A 118 -0.11 -17.89 -1.52
N GLU A 119 -0.77 -18.03 -0.38
CA GLU A 119 -0.19 -18.36 0.92
C GLU A 119 -0.65 -19.74 1.37
N ARG A 120 0.25 -20.48 2.02
CA ARG A 120 -0.05 -21.73 2.71
C ARG A 120 0.63 -21.73 4.07
N GLN A 121 -0.08 -22.20 5.09
CA GLN A 121 0.59 -22.58 6.33
C GLN A 121 1.47 -23.80 6.06
N PHE A 122 2.60 -23.91 6.76
CA PHE A 122 3.54 -24.99 6.52
C PHE A 122 2.90 -26.38 6.70
N LEU A 123 2.05 -26.52 7.70
CA LEU A 123 1.37 -27.79 8.04
C LEU A 123 0.31 -28.21 7.01
N GLU A 124 -0.19 -27.29 6.18
CA GLU A 124 -1.18 -27.58 5.13
C GLU A 124 -0.55 -28.22 3.88
N LEU A 125 0.78 -28.20 3.79
CA LEU A 125 1.47 -28.67 2.60
C LEU A 125 1.42 -30.21 2.48
N PRO A 126 1.47 -30.75 1.25
CA PRO A 126 1.52 -32.19 1.06
C PRO A 126 2.68 -32.85 1.81
N VAL A 127 2.44 -34.07 2.31
CA VAL A 127 3.40 -34.86 3.12
C VAL A 127 4.78 -34.97 2.45
N SER A 128 4.81 -35.09 1.12
CA SER A 128 6.05 -35.15 0.33
C SER A 128 6.86 -33.85 0.38
N SER A 129 6.19 -32.69 0.38
CA SER A 129 6.81 -31.36 0.50
C SER A 129 7.24 -31.06 1.93
N THR A 130 6.38 -31.32 2.92
CA THR A 130 6.71 -31.11 4.34
C THR A 130 7.88 -31.99 4.76
N LYS A 131 7.92 -33.27 4.39
CA LYS A 131 9.06 -34.17 4.69
C LYS A 131 10.38 -33.61 4.17
N ARG A 132 10.38 -32.99 2.99
CA ARG A 132 11.57 -32.40 2.40
C ARG A 132 12.01 -31.13 3.12
N ALA A 133 11.08 -30.23 3.39
CA ALA A 133 11.37 -29.00 4.11
C ALA A 133 11.82 -29.30 5.56
N LEU A 134 11.16 -30.23 6.25
CA LEU A 134 11.55 -30.69 7.59
C LEU A 134 12.96 -31.30 7.61
N LYS A 135 13.38 -31.99 6.54
CA LYS A 135 14.77 -32.45 6.43
C LYS A 135 15.75 -31.27 6.46
N LYS A 136 15.44 -30.18 5.73
CA LYS A 136 16.26 -28.96 5.73
C LYS A 136 16.24 -28.23 7.07
N ILE A 137 15.07 -28.08 7.67
CA ILE A 137 14.93 -27.50 9.01
C ILE A 137 15.80 -28.28 10.01
N LYS A 138 15.69 -29.61 10.08
CA LYS A 138 16.50 -30.43 11.00
C LYS A 138 18.00 -30.37 10.74
N GLU A 139 18.42 -30.24 9.47
CA GLU A 139 19.83 -30.03 9.11
C GLU A 139 20.33 -28.69 9.69
N ILE A 140 19.52 -27.63 9.61
CA ILE A 140 19.85 -26.29 10.15
C ILE A 140 19.81 -26.30 11.68
N GLU A 141 18.73 -26.79 12.30
CA GLU A 141 18.60 -26.89 13.77
C GLU A 141 19.80 -27.60 14.40
N LYS A 142 20.26 -28.71 13.79
CA LYS A 142 21.43 -29.45 14.29
C LYS A 142 22.74 -28.69 14.10
N SER A 143 22.92 -27.99 12.98
CA SER A 143 24.18 -27.31 12.68
C SER A 143 24.35 -26.00 13.43
N GLU A 144 23.26 -25.25 13.61
CA GLU A 144 23.26 -23.95 14.29
C GLU A 144 22.90 -24.05 15.77
N ASN A 145 22.46 -25.23 16.25
CA ASN A 145 21.94 -25.45 17.61
C ASN A 145 20.75 -24.53 17.97
N LEU A 146 19.82 -24.40 17.04
CA LEU A 146 18.61 -23.58 17.13
C LEU A 146 17.36 -24.45 16.98
N LYS A 147 16.18 -23.89 17.28
CA LYS A 147 14.88 -24.56 17.08
C LYS A 147 14.00 -23.78 16.11
N PHE A 148 13.14 -24.48 15.39
CA PHE A 148 12.16 -23.81 14.53
C PHE A 148 10.73 -24.23 14.84
N ASP A 149 9.91 -23.24 15.15
CA ASP A 149 8.47 -23.43 15.27
C ASP A 149 7.83 -23.38 13.87
N ILE A 150 7.27 -24.50 13.46
CA ILE A 150 6.62 -24.65 12.17
C ILE A 150 5.15 -24.23 12.18
N ASP A 151 4.54 -24.06 13.36
CA ASP A 151 3.10 -23.79 13.49
C ASP A 151 2.78 -22.37 12.99
N ASN A 152 3.70 -21.43 13.21
CA ASN A 152 3.57 -20.04 12.77
C ASN A 152 4.27 -19.73 11.43
N PHE A 153 4.84 -20.76 10.79
CA PHE A 153 5.57 -20.62 9.53
C PHE A 153 4.66 -20.75 8.31
N ARG A 154 4.81 -19.82 7.37
CA ARG A 154 4.04 -19.73 6.14
C ARG A 154 4.96 -19.64 4.93
N ILE A 155 4.51 -20.23 3.84
CA ILE A 155 5.17 -20.13 2.54
C ILE A 155 4.20 -19.46 1.58
N ALA A 156 4.69 -18.42 0.91
CA ALA A 156 3.89 -17.64 -0.02
C ALA A 156 4.57 -17.49 -1.37
N VAL A 157 3.75 -17.52 -2.43
CA VAL A 157 4.17 -17.22 -3.79
C VAL A 157 3.45 -15.98 -4.28
N MET A 158 4.25 -14.97 -4.66
CA MET A 158 3.77 -13.73 -5.27
C MET A 158 4.27 -13.68 -6.73
N PRO A 159 3.37 -13.72 -7.72
CA PRO A 159 3.74 -13.56 -9.12
C PRO A 159 4.46 -12.22 -9.34
N PHE A 160 5.71 -12.31 -9.77
CA PHE A 160 6.56 -11.15 -10.02
C PHE A 160 7.68 -11.59 -10.96
N ASP A 161 7.43 -11.56 -12.27
CA ASP A 161 8.36 -12.11 -13.25
C ASP A 161 8.37 -11.32 -14.56
N GLY A 162 9.39 -11.60 -15.38
CA GLY A 162 9.57 -10.97 -16.68
C GLY A 162 10.07 -9.52 -16.60
N ASN A 163 10.18 -8.91 -17.77
CA ASN A 163 10.80 -7.57 -17.91
C ASN A 163 9.78 -6.43 -17.87
N ILE A 164 8.48 -6.72 -18.02
CA ILE A 164 7.43 -5.70 -18.08
C ILE A 164 7.07 -5.26 -16.65
N LYS A 165 7.25 -3.97 -16.31
CA LYS A 165 6.96 -3.40 -14.97
C LYS A 165 5.50 -3.65 -14.57
N LEU A 166 4.56 -3.34 -15.48
CA LEU A 166 3.12 -3.55 -15.25
C LEU A 166 2.77 -5.00 -14.89
N THR A 167 3.40 -5.99 -15.53
CA THR A 167 3.15 -7.41 -15.23
C THR A 167 3.65 -7.80 -13.85
N ARG A 168 4.79 -7.26 -13.43
CA ARG A 168 5.42 -7.52 -12.12
C ARG A 168 4.62 -6.91 -10.98
N GLU A 169 4.15 -5.69 -11.15
CA GLU A 169 3.50 -4.92 -10.08
C GLU A 169 1.99 -5.13 -10.00
N ARG A 170 1.37 -5.84 -10.96
CA ARG A 170 -0.09 -5.99 -11.06
C ARG A 170 -0.79 -6.40 -9.77
N ILE A 171 -0.18 -7.29 -8.98
CA ILE A 171 -0.78 -7.82 -7.75
C ILE A 171 -0.79 -6.74 -6.66
N ILE A 172 0.29 -5.98 -6.56
CA ILE A 172 0.42 -4.89 -5.59
C ILE A 172 -0.46 -3.72 -6.02
N GLU A 173 -0.48 -3.38 -7.32
CA GLU A 173 -1.35 -2.34 -7.84
C GLU A 173 -2.83 -2.68 -7.60
N SER A 174 -3.26 -3.93 -7.82
CA SER A 174 -4.64 -4.36 -7.52
C SER A 174 -4.95 -4.25 -6.03
N LYS A 175 -4.04 -4.69 -5.16
CA LYS A 175 -4.24 -4.64 -3.70
C LYS A 175 -4.32 -3.20 -3.19
N LEU A 176 -3.53 -2.30 -3.79
CA LEU A 176 -3.56 -0.88 -3.48
C LEU A 176 -4.88 -0.25 -3.95
N LYS A 177 -5.38 -0.59 -5.14
CA LYS A 177 -6.70 -0.14 -5.60
C LYS A 177 -7.82 -0.55 -4.63
N ASP A 178 -7.81 -1.79 -4.16
CA ASP A 178 -8.77 -2.25 -3.14
C ASP A 178 -8.69 -1.40 -1.85
N PHE A 179 -7.47 -1.07 -1.40
CA PHE A 179 -7.25 -0.19 -0.24
C PHE A 179 -7.72 1.25 -0.48
N LEU A 180 -7.45 1.83 -1.65
CA LEU A 180 -7.93 3.18 -1.98
C LEU A 180 -9.46 3.23 -1.99
N THR A 181 -10.09 2.23 -2.58
CA THR A 181 -11.54 2.09 -2.59
C THR A 181 -12.11 1.96 -1.18
N SER A 182 -11.43 1.27 -0.25
CA SER A 182 -11.91 1.16 1.15
C SER A 182 -11.85 2.47 1.94
N ILE A 183 -11.08 3.45 1.47
CA ILE A 183 -10.97 4.80 2.06
C ILE A 183 -11.66 5.89 1.22
N SER A 184 -12.56 5.50 0.30
CA SER A 184 -13.25 6.38 -0.66
C SER A 184 -12.31 7.25 -1.51
N MET A 185 -11.11 6.76 -1.79
CA MET A 185 -10.15 7.40 -2.67
C MET A 185 -10.16 6.71 -4.05
N LYS A 186 -9.98 7.49 -5.11
CA LYS A 186 -10.02 6.95 -6.47
C LYS A 186 -8.83 6.04 -6.76
N GLU A 187 -9.10 4.92 -7.43
CA GLU A 187 -8.11 3.92 -7.84
C GLU A 187 -7.01 4.47 -8.76
N SER A 188 -7.26 5.57 -9.47
CA SER A 188 -6.28 6.22 -10.35
C SER A 188 -5.03 6.68 -9.61
N TYR A 189 -5.12 6.98 -8.31
CA TYR A 189 -3.97 7.38 -7.49
C TYR A 189 -3.07 6.20 -7.08
N ALA A 190 -3.45 4.95 -7.38
CA ALA A 190 -2.69 3.78 -6.96
C ALA A 190 -1.25 3.80 -7.47
N ARG A 191 -1.01 4.24 -8.71
CA ARG A 191 0.35 4.25 -9.26
C ARG A 191 1.25 5.29 -8.58
N ASP A 192 0.73 6.49 -8.35
CA ASP A 192 1.47 7.57 -7.67
C ASP A 192 1.84 7.16 -6.24
N ILE A 193 0.89 6.59 -5.50
CA ILE A 193 1.12 6.11 -4.13
C ILE A 193 2.13 4.95 -4.12
N LEU A 194 2.00 4.00 -5.05
CA LEU A 194 2.93 2.89 -5.17
C LEU A 194 4.36 3.36 -5.41
N GLU A 195 4.56 4.33 -6.31
CA GLU A 195 5.89 4.86 -6.62
C GLU A 195 6.52 5.59 -5.42
N ILE A 196 5.72 6.36 -4.67
CA ILE A 196 6.20 7.00 -3.43
C ILE A 196 6.59 5.95 -2.39
N TRP A 197 5.74 4.96 -2.11
CA TRP A 197 6.08 3.91 -1.15
C TRP A 197 7.26 3.06 -1.56
N GLN A 198 7.39 2.74 -2.86
CA GLN A 198 8.56 2.04 -3.36
C GLN A 198 9.84 2.85 -3.12
N SER A 199 9.78 4.16 -3.33
CA SER A 199 10.89 5.08 -3.08
C SER A 199 11.22 5.18 -1.59
N ASP A 200 10.23 5.38 -0.72
CA ASP A 200 10.41 5.49 0.73
C ASP A 200 11.02 4.22 1.32
N LEU A 201 10.51 3.05 0.92
CA LEU A 201 11.04 1.76 1.37
C LEU A 201 12.42 1.46 0.79
N PHE A 202 12.71 1.90 -0.44
CA PHE A 202 14.05 1.80 -1.00
C PHE A 202 15.06 2.64 -0.20
N PHE A 203 14.71 3.88 0.14
CA PHE A 203 15.55 4.73 0.99
C PHE A 203 15.72 4.13 2.38
N ASN A 204 14.65 3.60 2.97
CA ASN A 204 14.70 2.87 4.24
C ASN A 204 15.68 1.69 4.18
N ALA A 205 15.59 0.86 3.14
CA ALA A 205 16.49 -0.28 2.93
C ALA A 205 17.96 0.13 2.70
N SER A 206 18.19 1.30 2.11
CA SER A 206 19.53 1.81 1.82
C SER A 206 20.26 2.37 3.04
N ASP A 207 19.54 2.64 4.14
CA ASP A 207 20.12 3.15 5.37
C ASP A 207 20.83 2.02 6.13
N LYS A 208 22.05 2.30 6.62
CA LYS A 208 22.85 1.34 7.37
C LYS A 208 22.39 1.18 8.81
N ASP A 209 21.68 2.18 9.36
CA ASP A 209 21.12 2.06 10.69
C ASP A 209 19.78 1.33 10.64
N THR A 210 19.81 0.05 11.01
CA THR A 210 18.64 -0.84 11.01
C THR A 210 17.58 -0.45 12.05
N ASN A 211 17.87 0.51 12.94
CA ASN A 211 16.89 1.03 13.90
C ASN A 211 15.96 2.09 13.28
N ILE A 212 16.31 2.61 12.09
CA ILE A 212 15.48 3.58 11.38
C ILE A 212 14.34 2.82 10.68
N ASN A 213 13.16 2.91 11.27
CA ASN A 213 11.93 2.31 10.79
C ASN A 213 11.03 3.36 10.12
N LEU A 214 10.19 2.92 9.18
CA LEU A 214 9.06 3.74 8.69
C LEU A 214 7.82 3.44 9.53
N SER A 215 7.38 4.41 10.32
CA SER A 215 6.15 4.30 11.11
C SER A 215 4.90 4.28 10.22
N LYS A 216 3.80 3.71 10.73
CA LYS A 216 2.49 3.75 10.05
C LYS A 216 2.07 5.17 9.66
N ARG A 217 2.33 6.16 10.52
CA ARG A 217 1.99 7.56 10.22
C ARG A 217 2.78 8.08 9.00
N GLN A 218 4.06 7.75 8.91
CA GLN A 218 4.88 8.11 7.74
C GLN A 218 4.40 7.38 6.48
N LEU A 219 4.07 6.09 6.59
CA LEU A 219 3.53 5.31 5.48
C LEU A 219 2.19 5.87 4.97
N MET A 220 1.32 6.37 5.84
CA MET A 220 0.03 6.95 5.42
C MET A 220 0.12 8.39 4.92
N TRP A 221 1.23 9.09 5.19
CA TRP A 221 1.38 10.49 4.81
C TRP A 221 1.26 10.75 3.30
N PRO A 222 1.85 9.94 2.39
CA PRO A 222 1.63 10.06 0.95
C PRO A 222 0.15 10.01 0.55
N VAL A 223 -0.65 9.15 1.19
CA VAL A 223 -2.09 9.01 0.93
C VAL A 223 -2.81 10.30 1.30
N ILE A 224 -2.54 10.83 2.50
CA ILE A 224 -3.10 12.11 2.97
C ILE A 224 -2.69 13.24 2.04
N SER A 225 -1.40 13.32 1.69
CA SER A 225 -0.87 14.39 0.85
C SER A 225 -1.47 14.40 -0.55
N ILE A 226 -1.65 13.24 -1.17
CA ILE A 226 -2.28 13.13 -2.50
C ILE A 226 -3.77 13.47 -2.41
N CYS A 227 -4.47 13.02 -1.37
CA CYS A 227 -5.86 13.39 -1.17
C CYS A 227 -6.04 14.91 -0.97
N CYS A 228 -5.16 15.54 -0.19
CA CYS A 228 -5.32 16.94 0.18
C CYS A 228 -5.05 17.92 -0.96
N ASN A 229 -4.11 17.61 -1.86
CA ASN A 229 -3.70 18.53 -2.93
C ASN A 229 -4.53 18.31 -4.20
N LEU A 230 -5.06 19.37 -4.82
CA LEU A 230 -5.45 19.29 -6.23
C LEU A 230 -4.18 19.28 -7.05
N LYS A 231 -4.11 18.36 -7.99
CA LYS A 231 -3.10 18.32 -9.04
C LYS A 231 -3.76 18.49 -10.40
N GLU A 232 -2.99 18.93 -11.38
CA GLU A 232 -3.42 18.93 -12.77
C GLU A 232 -3.90 17.55 -13.27
N SER A 233 -3.35 16.46 -12.72
CA SER A 233 -3.81 15.09 -12.97
C SER A 233 -5.25 14.83 -12.53
N ASP A 234 -5.78 15.65 -11.62
CA ASP A 234 -7.11 15.48 -11.05
C ASP A 234 -8.23 15.95 -11.98
N LYS A 235 -7.86 16.63 -13.07
CA LYS A 235 -8.75 16.94 -14.22
C LYS A 235 -9.51 15.71 -14.72
N ILE A 236 -8.90 14.53 -14.61
CA ILE A 236 -9.45 13.24 -15.07
C ILE A 236 -10.03 12.43 -13.89
N VAL A 237 -9.82 12.89 -12.65
CA VAL A 237 -9.98 12.07 -11.45
C VAL A 237 -11.08 12.53 -10.54
N ILE A 238 -11.66 13.73 -10.65
CA ILE A 238 -12.82 14.09 -9.83
C ILE A 238 -14.02 14.24 -10.76
N ASP A 239 -15.05 13.42 -10.55
CA ASP A 239 -16.26 13.44 -11.38
C ASP A 239 -17.14 14.60 -10.91
N TYR A 240 -16.60 15.83 -10.94
CA TYR A 240 -17.37 17.04 -10.64
C TYR A 240 -18.61 17.14 -11.54
N GLU A 241 -18.56 16.55 -12.74
CA GLU A 241 -19.72 16.40 -13.61
C GLU A 241 -20.81 15.50 -13.00
N GLU A 242 -20.45 14.29 -12.56
CA GLU A 242 -21.41 13.33 -11.99
C GLU A 242 -21.89 13.77 -10.60
N GLU A 243 -20.96 14.23 -9.77
CA GLU A 243 -21.22 14.56 -8.37
C GLU A 243 -21.89 15.93 -8.22
N LEU A 244 -21.48 16.93 -9.01
CA LEU A 244 -21.96 18.32 -8.88
C LEU A 244 -22.74 18.84 -10.11
N GLY A 245 -22.87 18.05 -11.18
CA GLY A 245 -23.58 18.49 -12.40
C GLY A 245 -22.90 19.65 -13.11
N LEU A 246 -21.57 19.76 -13.00
CA LEU A 246 -20.77 20.79 -13.66
C LEU A 246 -20.34 20.35 -15.06
N ASP A 247 -20.08 21.30 -15.96
CA ASP A 247 -19.58 21.01 -17.30
C ASP A 247 -18.10 20.59 -17.27
N LYS A 248 -17.73 19.51 -17.96
CA LYS A 248 -16.34 19.02 -18.00
C LYS A 248 -15.34 20.07 -18.42
N GLU A 249 -15.62 20.75 -19.53
CA GLU A 249 -14.67 21.64 -20.19
C GLU A 249 -14.46 22.87 -19.30
N GLU A 250 -15.53 23.34 -18.66
CA GLU A 250 -15.48 24.40 -17.66
C GLU A 250 -14.63 24.00 -16.44
N VAL A 251 -14.87 22.81 -15.87
CA VAL A 251 -14.12 22.31 -14.71
C VAL A 251 -12.63 22.13 -15.05
N GLU A 252 -12.30 21.54 -16.20
CA GLU A 252 -10.92 21.36 -16.65
C GLU A 252 -10.21 22.72 -16.82
N LEU A 253 -10.89 23.71 -17.41
CA LEU A 253 -10.37 25.07 -17.55
C LEU A 253 -10.15 25.73 -16.19
N ILE A 254 -11.11 25.63 -15.28
CA ILE A 254 -11.02 26.21 -13.94
C ILE A 254 -9.88 25.57 -13.14
N ILE A 255 -9.76 24.25 -13.12
CA ILE A 255 -8.66 23.56 -12.44
C ILE A 255 -7.33 24.02 -13.04
N SER A 256 -7.20 24.06 -14.38
CA SER A 256 -5.95 24.49 -15.03
C SER A 256 -5.50 25.91 -14.68
N ARG A 257 -6.46 26.82 -14.45
CA ARG A 257 -6.19 28.25 -14.23
C ARG A 257 -6.12 28.63 -12.76
N TYR A 258 -6.83 27.90 -11.90
CA TYR A 258 -7.05 28.26 -10.50
C TYR A 258 -6.60 27.19 -9.50
N GLU A 259 -5.86 26.15 -9.91
CA GLU A 259 -5.31 25.10 -9.03
C GLU A 259 -4.70 25.67 -7.73
N ASP A 260 -3.74 26.59 -7.86
CA ASP A 260 -3.08 27.24 -6.72
C ASP A 260 -4.05 28.05 -5.85
N PHE A 261 -5.06 28.67 -6.47
CA PHE A 261 -6.07 29.40 -5.71
C PHE A 261 -6.94 28.43 -4.92
N ILE A 262 -7.44 27.37 -5.54
CA ILE A 262 -8.31 26.38 -4.92
C ILE A 262 -7.55 25.69 -3.77
N ASN A 263 -6.32 25.22 -4.00
CA ASN A 263 -5.49 24.60 -2.96
C ASN A 263 -5.32 25.52 -1.74
N ARG A 264 -4.92 26.79 -1.96
CA ARG A 264 -4.82 27.78 -0.89
C ARG A 264 -6.13 27.99 -0.14
N GLN A 265 -7.28 28.02 -0.83
CA GLN A 265 -8.57 28.14 -0.16
C GLN A 265 -8.90 26.89 0.68
N THR A 266 -8.60 25.70 0.17
CA THR A 266 -8.85 24.44 0.91
C THR A 266 -7.94 24.25 2.12
N GLU A 267 -6.76 24.86 2.12
CA GLU A 267 -5.80 24.81 3.22
C GLU A 267 -6.05 25.86 4.32
N ARG A 268 -6.93 26.84 4.09
CA ARG A 268 -7.33 27.83 5.10
C ARG A 268 -8.07 27.14 6.25
N PHE A 269 -7.37 26.90 7.35
CA PHE A 269 -7.87 26.17 8.51
C PHE A 269 -9.25 26.65 8.99
N ASP A 270 -9.43 27.96 9.16
CA ASP A 270 -10.66 28.58 9.66
C ASP A 270 -11.84 28.30 8.71
N PHE A 271 -11.58 28.40 7.42
CA PHE A 271 -12.57 28.17 6.38
C PHE A 271 -12.93 26.68 6.27
N ALA A 272 -11.94 25.80 6.22
CA ALA A 272 -12.15 24.36 6.20
C ALA A 272 -12.93 23.88 7.44
N THR A 273 -12.58 24.39 8.63
CA THR A 273 -13.26 24.06 9.88
C THR A 273 -14.71 24.52 9.87
N LYS A 274 -15.00 25.72 9.36
CA LYS A 274 -16.36 26.22 9.19
C LYS A 274 -17.19 25.30 8.29
N VAL A 275 -16.68 24.99 7.09
CA VAL A 275 -17.35 24.12 6.11
C VAL A 275 -17.65 22.73 6.69
N ILE A 276 -16.68 22.13 7.37
CA ILE A 276 -16.85 20.82 8.03
C ILE A 276 -17.90 20.89 9.15
N GLY A 277 -17.89 21.97 9.95
CA GLY A 277 -18.87 22.21 11.01
C GLY A 277 -20.29 22.34 10.48
N ASP A 278 -20.47 23.19 9.46
CA ASP A 278 -21.75 23.44 8.80
C ASP A 278 -22.31 22.14 8.19
N PHE A 279 -21.46 21.36 7.51
CA PHE A 279 -21.84 20.06 6.96
C PHE A 279 -22.22 19.05 8.05
N SER A 280 -21.52 19.05 9.20
CA SER A 280 -21.86 18.19 10.34
C SER A 280 -23.24 18.50 10.91
N VAL A 281 -23.58 19.79 11.03
CA VAL A 281 -24.92 20.25 11.46
C VAL A 281 -25.96 19.83 10.43
N HIS A 282 -25.71 20.10 9.14
CA HIS A 282 -26.57 19.70 8.03
C HIS A 282 -26.88 18.21 8.06
N ARG A 283 -25.86 17.35 8.22
CA ARG A 283 -26.03 15.89 8.24
C ARG A 283 -26.86 15.39 9.42
N LYS A 284 -26.87 16.11 10.55
CA LYS A 284 -27.67 15.78 11.74
C LYS A 284 -29.13 16.19 11.59
N SER A 285 -29.42 17.28 10.89
CA SER A 285 -30.76 17.86 10.77
C SER A 285 -31.57 17.37 9.56
N HIS A 286 -30.96 16.68 8.60
CA HIS A 286 -31.62 16.31 7.34
C HIS A 286 -31.90 14.81 7.18
N ASN A 287 -32.76 14.47 6.20
CA ASN A 287 -33.10 13.07 5.90
C ASN A 287 -31.97 12.36 5.13
N ARG A 288 -32.03 11.02 4.98
CA ARG A 288 -30.94 10.23 4.37
C ARG A 288 -30.52 10.70 2.97
N ARG A 289 -31.45 11.21 2.14
CA ARG A 289 -31.15 11.66 0.77
C ARG A 289 -30.37 12.97 0.75
N GLU A 290 -30.54 13.79 1.77
CA GLU A 290 -29.96 15.14 1.87
C GLU A 290 -28.63 15.16 2.64
N LYS A 291 -28.21 14.02 3.22
CA LYS A 291 -26.99 13.90 4.04
C LYS A 291 -25.68 13.82 3.24
N ASN A 292 -25.74 13.70 1.91
CA ASN A 292 -24.54 13.54 1.09
C ASN A 292 -23.84 14.89 0.82
N ILE A 293 -22.55 14.83 0.48
CA ILE A 293 -21.69 16.00 0.26
C ILE A 293 -22.26 16.86 -0.89
N ASN A 294 -22.61 16.24 -2.00
CA ASN A 294 -23.07 16.94 -3.21
C ASN A 294 -24.29 17.80 -2.94
N TYR A 295 -25.29 17.25 -2.24
CA TYR A 295 -26.50 17.96 -1.88
C TYR A 295 -26.18 19.19 -1.04
N PHE A 296 -25.30 19.05 -0.04
CA PHE A 296 -24.87 20.16 0.78
C PHE A 296 -24.20 21.25 -0.07
N VAL A 297 -23.25 20.87 -0.93
CA VAL A 297 -22.53 21.79 -1.81
C VAL A 297 -23.49 22.53 -2.74
N LEU A 298 -24.37 21.80 -3.45
CA LEU A 298 -25.31 22.38 -4.40
C LEU A 298 -26.33 23.32 -3.76
N LYS A 299 -26.71 23.10 -2.50
CA LYS A 299 -27.72 23.92 -1.80
C LYS A 299 -27.15 25.07 -1.00
N ASN A 300 -25.89 24.99 -0.54
CA ASN A 300 -25.36 25.92 0.44
C ASN A 300 -24.17 26.76 -0.06
N TRP A 301 -23.69 26.56 -1.29
CA TRP A 301 -22.53 27.28 -1.83
C TRP A 301 -22.63 28.81 -1.69
N ASN A 302 -23.82 29.39 -1.90
CA ASN A 302 -24.08 30.83 -1.80
C ASN A 302 -23.67 31.43 -0.45
N SER A 303 -23.75 30.67 0.64
CA SER A 303 -23.38 31.13 1.98
C SER A 303 -21.86 31.32 2.19
N TYR A 304 -21.06 30.93 1.20
CA TYR A 304 -19.60 31.02 1.21
C TYR A 304 -19.03 32.05 0.23
N VAL A 305 -19.89 32.79 -0.49
CA VAL A 305 -19.49 33.83 -1.46
C VAL A 305 -18.52 34.82 -0.83
N ASP A 306 -18.89 35.44 0.29
CA ASP A 306 -18.06 36.47 0.96
C ASP A 306 -16.69 35.94 1.43
N ALA A 307 -16.56 34.62 1.62
CA ALA A 307 -15.32 34.01 2.10
C ALA A 307 -14.29 33.77 0.97
N ILE A 308 -14.76 33.72 -0.29
CA ILE A 308 -13.97 33.35 -1.48
C ILE A 308 -13.91 34.50 -2.49
N PHE A 309 -14.90 35.40 -2.49
CA PHE A 309 -15.06 36.47 -3.47
C PHE A 309 -13.79 37.30 -3.66
N THR A 310 -13.48 37.57 -4.93
CA THR A 310 -12.49 38.55 -5.34
C THR A 310 -13.17 39.50 -6.34
N ASP A 311 -12.89 40.81 -6.28
CA ASP A 311 -13.58 41.85 -7.07
C ASP A 311 -13.53 41.64 -8.61
N SER A 312 -12.73 40.68 -9.08
CA SER A 312 -12.47 40.38 -10.49
C SER A 312 -13.17 39.14 -11.05
N MET A 313 -13.99 38.41 -10.28
CA MET A 313 -14.63 37.16 -10.74
C MET A 313 -16.09 37.38 -11.16
N ASP A 314 -16.48 36.83 -12.31
CA ASP A 314 -17.89 36.74 -12.68
C ASP A 314 -18.64 35.71 -11.81
N ALA A 315 -19.97 35.81 -11.78
CA ALA A 315 -20.81 35.05 -10.86
C ALA A 315 -20.81 33.54 -11.14
N GLU A 316 -20.69 33.14 -12.40
CA GLU A 316 -20.72 31.73 -12.83
C GLU A 316 -19.41 31.05 -12.44
N LEU A 317 -18.27 31.66 -12.78
CA LEU A 317 -16.95 31.22 -12.33
C LEU A 317 -16.87 31.10 -10.81
N LEU A 318 -17.41 32.10 -10.09
CA LEU A 318 -17.39 32.11 -8.63
C LEU A 318 -18.22 30.96 -8.04
N GLU A 319 -19.42 30.70 -8.57
CA GLU A 319 -20.25 29.56 -8.16
C GLU A 319 -19.50 28.24 -8.33
N THR A 320 -18.91 28.01 -9.52
CA THR A 320 -18.17 26.79 -9.83
C THR A 320 -16.96 26.62 -8.92
N LEU A 321 -16.18 27.69 -8.70
CA LEU A 321 -15.03 27.69 -7.77
C LEU A 321 -15.43 27.32 -6.35
N ILE A 322 -16.49 27.94 -5.81
CA ILE A 322 -16.96 27.67 -4.46
C ILE A 322 -17.39 26.20 -4.35
N LYS A 323 -18.15 25.69 -5.32
CA LYS A 323 -18.59 24.29 -5.31
C LYS A 323 -17.41 23.31 -5.29
N ILE A 324 -16.40 23.53 -6.14
CA ILE A 324 -15.17 22.73 -6.18
C ILE A 324 -14.44 22.77 -4.82
N ILE A 325 -14.24 23.97 -4.27
CA ILE A 325 -13.56 24.16 -2.98
C ILE A 325 -14.30 23.43 -1.84
N LEU A 326 -15.61 23.60 -1.73
CA LEU A 326 -16.42 22.98 -0.68
C LEU A 326 -16.42 21.45 -0.81
N PHE A 327 -16.63 20.94 -2.03
CA PHE A 327 -16.61 19.51 -2.29
C PHE A 327 -15.26 18.91 -1.89
N LYS A 328 -14.15 19.54 -2.28
CA LYS A 328 -12.80 19.09 -1.93
C LYS A 328 -12.56 19.05 -0.43
N ILE A 329 -12.90 20.11 0.32
CA ILE A 329 -12.73 20.15 1.79
C ILE A 329 -13.46 18.96 2.44
N LEU A 330 -14.70 18.73 2.03
CA LEU A 330 -15.54 17.67 2.60
C LEU A 330 -15.08 16.27 2.19
N ASN A 331 -14.67 16.08 0.94
CA ASN A 331 -14.15 14.82 0.45
C ASN A 331 -12.82 14.45 1.13
N ASN A 332 -11.91 15.42 1.28
CA ASN A 332 -10.65 15.23 2.01
C ASN A 332 -10.92 14.77 3.45
N LYS A 333 -11.90 15.41 4.11
CA LYS A 333 -12.30 15.03 5.46
C LYS A 333 -12.87 13.60 5.53
N GLN A 334 -13.65 13.20 4.52
CA GLN A 334 -14.18 11.84 4.44
C GLN A 334 -13.06 10.81 4.27
N VAL A 335 -12.19 10.98 3.27
CA VAL A 335 -11.06 10.08 3.00
C VAL A 335 -10.14 9.96 4.21
N ILE A 336 -9.78 11.07 4.85
CA ILE A 336 -8.92 11.05 6.05
C ILE A 336 -9.58 10.27 7.20
N ASN A 337 -10.89 10.43 7.43
CA ASN A 337 -11.59 9.70 8.48
C ASN A 337 -11.66 8.20 8.20
N GLU A 338 -11.96 7.83 6.95
CA GLU A 338 -12.05 6.45 6.53
C GLU A 338 -10.67 5.80 6.59
N MET A 339 -9.61 6.48 6.15
CA MET A 339 -8.24 6.04 6.29
C MET A 339 -7.87 5.82 7.77
N ILE A 340 -8.14 6.78 8.66
CA ILE A 340 -7.86 6.62 10.11
C ILE A 340 -8.54 5.36 10.66
N THR A 341 -9.77 5.09 10.23
CA THR A 341 -10.53 3.91 10.63
C THR A 341 -9.93 2.63 10.05
N GLU A 342 -9.71 2.61 8.74
CA GLU A 342 -9.24 1.47 7.96
C GLU A 342 -7.84 1.00 8.41
N VAL A 343 -6.98 1.94 8.81
CA VAL A 343 -5.60 1.63 9.24
C VAL A 343 -5.42 1.63 10.77
N ASN A 344 -6.48 1.93 11.53
CA ASN A 344 -6.48 1.98 12.98
C ASN A 344 -5.37 2.91 13.52
N LEU A 345 -5.47 4.20 13.18
CA LEU A 345 -4.48 5.28 13.46
C LEU A 345 -4.82 6.22 14.62
#